data_AF-A0A947C3N3-F1
#
_entry.id   AF-A0A947C3N3-F1
#
_cell.length_a   1.000
_cell.length_b   1.000
_cell.length_c   1.000
_cell.angle_alpha   90.00
_cell.angle_beta   90.00
_cell.angle_gamma   90.00
#
_symmetry.space_group_name_H-M   'P 1'
#
loop_
_entity.id
_entity.type
_entity.pdbx_description
1 polymer ?
#
loop_
_entity_poly.entity_id
_entity_poly.type
_entity_poly.pdbx_seq_one_letter_code
_entity_poly.pdbx_strand_id
1 'polypeptide(L)'
;MPKCNSCEGKVLRTDAFCGTCGEPVPGGKPVVPISREFKLTDARAEPESSQGTLPPQAGGAPTSARAVAVVALSDPEPAEPEKLTVSRTAIRERQPQSEPAPVLPLHRKKNGTESHSQVQPAAAESQSGPAPTSTPSPETGASVPNMPIPPGPPILASELLREQMRPSTPGDKALRVTTVVLSAVGALAVLLTGGIHPLTFVSLALLIMTATLALTPMSYRGRAVAIFSVGVVATGVALWQQTMKGIAPEGVILASATILLSGSLLFRAYYRGARLARVAVTLGVLALGAWFFASGGHESLIMLDGQWQSWAPAVTHLGFGLLALLSLMAFMDSSTRGGSHVWAVALLVLYSLHIGLLVAGGLWPADHGPASIEGSTIAAILAGMVGTIVAGLALAQILVAAHRAGSARVHA
;
A
#
# COMPACT_ATOMS: atom_id res chain seq x y z
N MET A 1 13.49 -49.46 -9.84
CA MET A 1 13.40 -47.99 -9.99
C MET A 1 14.25 -47.60 -11.18
N PRO A 2 13.75 -46.79 -12.13
CA PRO A 2 14.58 -46.27 -13.21
C PRO A 2 15.75 -45.48 -12.58
N LYS A 3 16.97 -45.79 -13.01
CA LYS A 3 18.17 -45.05 -12.63
C LYS A 3 18.41 -43.96 -13.67
N CYS A 4 18.83 -42.78 -13.25
CA CYS A 4 19.31 -41.77 -14.18
C CYS A 4 20.62 -42.24 -14.80
N ASN A 5 20.74 -42.23 -16.13
CA ASN A 5 21.94 -42.68 -16.84
C ASN A 5 23.17 -41.79 -16.58
N SER A 6 22.95 -40.54 -16.15
CA SER A 6 24.02 -39.55 -15.98
C SER A 6 24.65 -39.59 -14.58
N CYS A 7 23.88 -39.92 -13.54
CA CYS A 7 24.36 -39.83 -12.15
C CYS A 7 24.05 -41.05 -11.27
N GLU A 8 23.52 -42.14 -11.84
CA GLU A 8 23.02 -43.33 -11.13
C GLU A 8 21.99 -43.06 -10.00
N GLY A 9 21.51 -41.81 -9.89
CA GLY A 9 20.57 -41.36 -8.88
C GLY A 9 19.22 -42.07 -9.01
N LYS A 10 18.59 -42.37 -7.87
CA LYS A 10 17.25 -42.93 -7.83
C LYS A 10 16.25 -41.87 -8.29
N VAL A 11 15.58 -42.12 -9.41
CA VAL A 11 14.54 -41.23 -9.94
C VAL A 11 13.24 -41.46 -9.15
N LEU A 12 12.73 -40.40 -8.51
CA LEU A 12 11.37 -40.37 -7.97
C LEU A 12 10.39 -40.30 -9.13
N ARG A 13 9.46 -41.27 -9.19
CA ARG A 13 8.66 -41.65 -10.38
C ARG A 13 7.69 -40.56 -10.87
N THR A 14 7.62 -39.41 -10.22
CA THR A 14 6.71 -38.30 -10.53
C THR A 14 7.39 -37.11 -11.21
N ASP A 15 8.72 -37.06 -11.22
CA ASP A 15 9.43 -35.86 -11.65
C ASP A 15 10.00 -36.10 -13.06
N ALA A 16 9.70 -35.19 -13.99
CA ALA A 16 10.24 -35.23 -15.35
C ALA A 16 11.77 -34.98 -15.38
N PHE A 17 12.36 -34.62 -14.25
CA PHE A 17 13.77 -34.28 -14.08
C PHE A 17 14.38 -35.08 -12.92
N CYS A 18 15.63 -35.51 -13.07
CA CYS A 18 16.36 -36.18 -12.00
C CYS A 18 16.69 -35.16 -10.89
N GLY A 19 16.21 -35.37 -9.66
CA GLY A 19 16.47 -34.46 -8.54
C GLY A 19 17.94 -34.30 -8.14
N THR A 20 18.85 -35.14 -8.64
CA THR A 20 20.29 -35.06 -8.33
C THR A 20 21.09 -34.28 -9.37
N CYS A 21 20.80 -34.45 -10.66
CA CYS A 21 21.56 -33.81 -11.75
C CYS A 21 20.73 -32.83 -12.59
N GLY A 22 19.41 -32.74 -12.39
CA GLY A 22 18.52 -31.84 -13.12
C GLY A 22 18.23 -32.25 -14.57
N GLU A 23 18.78 -33.37 -15.06
CA GLU A 23 18.54 -33.81 -16.43
C GLU A 23 17.13 -34.40 -16.63
N PRO A 24 16.51 -34.14 -17.80
CA PRO A 24 15.21 -34.70 -18.14
C PRO A 24 15.29 -36.22 -18.27
N VAL A 25 14.37 -36.93 -17.64
CA VAL A 25 14.35 -38.40 -17.67
C VAL A 25 13.66 -38.86 -18.96
N PRO A 26 14.35 -39.60 -19.86
CA PRO A 26 13.77 -40.06 -21.11
C PRO A 26 12.54 -40.94 -20.83
N GLY A 27 11.37 -40.50 -21.29
CA GLY A 27 10.07 -41.17 -21.09
C GLY A 27 9.16 -40.55 -20.02
N GLY A 28 9.62 -39.54 -19.27
CA GLY A 28 8.76 -38.78 -18.34
C GLY A 28 7.82 -37.85 -19.10
N LYS A 29 6.50 -38.11 -19.06
CA LYS A 29 5.51 -37.15 -19.59
C LYS A 29 5.48 -35.92 -18.66
N PRO A 30 5.69 -34.70 -19.17
CA PRO A 30 5.62 -33.51 -18.34
C PRO A 30 4.20 -33.37 -17.78
N VAL A 31 4.07 -33.37 -16.46
CA VAL A 31 2.82 -33.02 -15.78
C VAL A 31 2.66 -31.51 -15.90
N VAL A 32 1.88 -31.09 -16.89
CA VAL A 32 1.49 -29.69 -17.05
C VAL A 32 0.68 -29.30 -15.81
N PRO A 33 1.10 -28.31 -15.01
CA PRO A 33 0.28 -27.82 -13.92
C PRO A 33 -1.03 -27.29 -14.53
N ILE A 34 -2.16 -27.80 -14.04
CA ILE A 34 -3.48 -27.31 -14.42
C ILE A 34 -3.64 -25.91 -13.83
N SER A 35 -3.12 -24.90 -14.53
CA SER A 35 -3.60 -23.53 -14.40
C SER A 35 -5.04 -23.54 -14.91
N ARG A 36 -6.00 -23.29 -14.01
CA ARG A 36 -7.36 -22.91 -14.40
C ARG A 36 -7.28 -21.55 -15.09
N GLU A 37 -6.99 -21.55 -16.37
CA GLU A 37 -7.21 -20.41 -17.24
C GLU A 37 -8.71 -20.35 -17.57
N PHE A 38 -9.35 -19.29 -17.10
CA PHE A 38 -10.64 -18.87 -17.63
C PHE A 38 -10.41 -18.44 -19.08
N LYS A 39 -10.84 -19.30 -20.01
CA LYS A 39 -10.89 -19.05 -21.43
C LYS A 39 -12.02 -18.05 -21.71
N LEU A 40 -11.67 -16.78 -21.93
CA LEU A 40 -12.59 -15.78 -22.46
C LEU A 40 -12.30 -15.65 -23.95
N THR A 41 -13.21 -16.21 -24.73
CA THR A 41 -13.19 -16.28 -26.19
C THR A 41 -13.58 -14.92 -26.78
N ASP A 42 -12.80 -14.49 -27.78
CA ASP A 42 -13.09 -13.59 -28.89
C ASP A 42 -13.70 -12.19 -28.65
N ALA A 43 -12.87 -11.17 -28.88
CA ALA A 43 -13.21 -10.10 -29.82
C ALA A 43 -11.92 -9.44 -30.34
N ARG A 44 -11.66 -9.70 -31.63
CA ARG A 44 -10.60 -9.17 -32.47
C ARG A 44 -11.07 -7.85 -33.08
N ALA A 45 -10.33 -6.77 -32.89
CA ALA A 45 -10.36 -5.59 -33.77
C ALA A 45 -9.07 -4.78 -33.54
N GLU A 46 -8.12 -4.93 -34.46
CA GLU A 46 -7.04 -3.97 -34.66
C GLU A 46 -7.62 -2.64 -35.14
N PRO A 47 -7.02 -1.51 -34.77
CA PRO A 47 -6.99 -0.36 -35.67
C PRO A 47 -5.58 -0.07 -36.15
N GLU A 48 -5.53 0.13 -37.46
CA GLU A 48 -4.44 0.62 -38.31
C GLU A 48 -3.54 1.67 -37.67
N SER A 49 -2.23 1.41 -37.82
CA SER A 49 -1.18 2.41 -37.79
C SER A 49 -1.39 3.40 -38.95
N SER A 50 -1.90 4.59 -38.65
CA SER A 50 -1.93 5.70 -39.60
C SER A 50 -0.71 6.59 -39.38
N GLN A 51 0.24 6.51 -40.30
CA GLN A 51 1.31 7.46 -40.48
C GLN A 51 0.72 8.80 -40.94
N GLY A 52 0.88 9.83 -40.12
CA GLY A 52 0.45 11.20 -40.40
C GLY A 52 1.64 12.15 -40.45
N THR A 53 1.90 12.64 -41.64
CA THR A 53 2.97 13.53 -42.12
C THR A 53 3.02 14.90 -41.40
N LEU A 54 4.24 15.34 -41.08
CA LEU A 54 4.60 16.70 -40.64
C LEU A 54 4.36 17.76 -41.73
N PRO A 55 4.06 19.01 -41.35
CA PRO A 55 4.60 20.17 -42.05
C PRO A 55 5.44 21.10 -41.14
N PRO A 56 6.25 22.00 -41.73
CA PRO A 56 7.37 22.66 -41.03
C PRO A 56 7.08 24.07 -40.49
N GLN A 57 7.90 24.43 -39.50
CA GLN A 57 8.49 25.73 -39.12
C GLN A 57 7.78 27.07 -39.41
N ALA A 58 7.65 27.86 -38.35
CA ALA A 58 8.11 29.26 -38.18
C ALA A 58 7.79 29.67 -36.72
N GLY A 59 8.55 30.42 -35.93
CA GLY A 59 9.78 31.21 -36.07
C GLY A 59 9.83 32.20 -34.87
N GLY A 60 11.02 32.42 -34.30
CA GLY A 60 11.32 33.49 -33.33
C GLY A 60 10.84 33.27 -31.88
N ALA A 61 11.57 33.62 -30.82
CA ALA A 61 12.85 34.28 -30.62
C ALA A 61 13.33 33.98 -29.17
N PRO A 62 14.62 34.18 -28.83
CA PRO A 62 15.22 33.72 -27.59
C PRO A 62 15.35 34.82 -26.51
N THR A 63 15.11 34.46 -25.26
CA THR A 63 15.53 35.19 -24.04
C THR A 63 15.89 34.10 -23.01
N SER A 64 17.16 33.79 -22.68
CA SER A 64 18.15 34.58 -21.94
C SER A 64 17.50 35.24 -20.70
N ALA A 65 17.86 35.01 -19.44
CA ALA A 65 19.13 34.65 -18.81
C ALA A 65 18.84 34.00 -17.44
N ARG A 66 19.60 32.96 -17.05
CA ARG A 66 20.52 32.93 -15.90
C ARG A 66 20.17 33.86 -14.72
N ALA A 67 19.84 33.24 -13.58
CA ALA A 67 20.34 33.67 -12.29
C ALA A 67 20.53 32.44 -11.40
N VAL A 68 21.80 32.03 -11.33
CA VAL A 68 22.37 31.08 -10.38
C VAL A 68 22.69 31.91 -9.12
N ALA A 69 22.05 31.59 -7.99
CA ALA A 69 22.48 32.08 -6.69
C ALA A 69 23.16 30.91 -5.95
N VAL A 70 24.48 30.84 -6.12
CA VAL A 70 25.40 30.09 -5.27
C VAL A 70 25.52 30.89 -3.98
N VAL A 71 24.96 30.38 -2.88
CA VAL A 71 25.30 30.86 -1.53
C VAL A 71 26.40 29.96 -1.01
N ALA A 72 27.48 30.62 -0.61
CA ALA A 72 28.76 30.05 -0.26
C ALA A 72 28.69 29.09 0.95
N LEU A 73 29.41 27.98 0.82
CA LEU A 73 29.90 27.20 1.93
C LEU A 73 30.68 28.11 2.89
N SER A 74 30.42 27.98 4.18
CA SER A 74 31.35 28.34 5.24
C SER A 74 31.42 27.17 6.20
N ASP A 75 32.59 26.53 6.22
CA ASP A 75 33.17 25.74 7.31
C ASP A 75 34.69 25.79 7.06
N PRO A 76 35.57 25.77 8.09
CA PRO A 76 35.37 25.03 9.34
C PRO A 76 35.86 25.74 10.63
N GLU A 77 35.33 25.33 11.78
CA GLU A 77 36.01 25.49 13.08
C GLU A 77 36.22 24.09 13.70
N PRO A 78 37.47 23.65 13.96
CA PRO A 78 37.74 22.35 14.55
C PRO A 78 37.60 22.42 16.08
N ALA A 79 36.45 21.96 16.59
CA ALA A 79 36.28 21.70 18.02
C ALA A 79 36.90 20.35 18.41
N GLU A 80 37.65 20.39 19.51
CA GLU A 80 38.45 19.32 20.10
C GLU A 80 37.65 18.06 20.46
N PRO A 81 38.28 16.86 20.47
CA PRO A 81 37.63 15.64 20.90
C PRO A 81 37.47 15.61 22.43
N GLU A 82 36.28 15.98 22.91
CA GLU A 82 35.88 15.79 24.29
C GLU A 82 35.71 14.28 24.59
N LYS A 83 36.61 13.76 25.44
CA LYS A 83 36.58 12.38 25.94
C LYS A 83 35.36 12.17 26.83
N LEU A 84 34.24 11.75 26.24
CA LEU A 84 33.13 11.19 26.99
C LEU A 84 33.50 9.79 27.49
N THR A 85 33.92 9.75 28.75
CA THR A 85 33.98 8.55 29.58
C THR A 85 32.60 7.90 29.62
N VAL A 86 32.47 6.78 28.90
CA VAL A 86 31.31 5.89 28.97
C VAL A 86 31.24 5.30 30.38
N SER A 87 30.40 5.90 31.22
CA SER A 87 29.92 5.32 32.46
C SER A 87 29.12 4.07 32.13
N ARG A 88 29.83 2.93 32.18
CA ARG A 88 29.33 1.56 32.10
C ARG A 88 28.35 1.33 33.26
N THR A 89 27.07 1.59 33.03
CA THR A 89 26.02 1.14 33.94
C THR A 89 25.99 -0.38 33.91
N ALA A 90 26.32 -0.97 35.06
CA ALA A 90 26.31 -2.40 35.28
C ALA A 90 24.88 -2.94 35.09
N ILE A 91 24.62 -3.49 33.90
CA ILE A 91 23.48 -4.37 33.67
C ILE A 91 23.77 -5.63 34.48
N ARG A 92 23.05 -5.75 35.60
CA ARG A 92 23.02 -6.94 36.45
C ARG A 92 22.45 -8.09 35.61
N GLU A 93 23.32 -8.94 35.10
CA GLU A 93 22.97 -10.23 34.50
C GLU A 93 22.11 -11.02 35.51
N ARG A 94 20.81 -11.13 35.23
CA ARG A 94 19.98 -12.14 35.87
C ARG A 94 20.39 -13.48 35.26
N GLN A 95 21.03 -14.32 36.08
CA GLN A 95 21.19 -15.74 35.81
C GLN A 95 19.84 -16.35 35.39
N PRO A 96 19.74 -17.01 34.24
CA PRO A 96 18.62 -17.90 33.96
C PRO A 96 18.83 -19.19 34.75
N GLN A 97 18.41 -19.17 36.02
CA GLN A 97 18.27 -20.37 36.84
C GLN A 97 16.83 -20.85 36.73
N SER A 98 16.51 -21.56 35.65
CA SER A 98 15.43 -22.53 35.64
C SER A 98 15.67 -23.58 34.57
N GLU A 99 15.88 -24.78 35.09
CA GLU A 99 15.91 -26.09 34.45
C GLU A 99 14.86 -26.23 33.33
N PRO A 100 15.22 -26.76 32.14
CA PRO A 100 14.25 -27.00 31.09
C PRO A 100 13.31 -28.13 31.54
N ALA A 101 12.05 -27.80 31.77
CA ALA A 101 11.01 -28.80 31.98
C ALA A 101 11.00 -29.78 30.79
N PRO A 102 11.01 -31.10 31.03
CA PRO A 102 10.99 -32.09 29.97
C PRO A 102 9.66 -31.99 29.22
N VAL A 103 9.71 -31.50 27.99
CA VAL A 103 8.57 -31.50 27.07
C VAL A 103 8.30 -32.94 26.69
N LEU A 104 7.35 -33.56 27.40
CA LEU A 104 6.80 -34.86 27.04
C LEU A 104 6.14 -34.76 25.66
N PRO A 105 6.55 -35.58 24.67
CA PRO A 105 5.81 -35.67 23.42
C PRO A 105 4.42 -36.20 23.73
N LEU A 106 3.39 -35.38 23.47
CA LEU A 106 2.00 -35.80 23.43
C LEU A 106 1.83 -36.80 22.27
N HIS A 107 2.12 -38.08 22.55
CA HIS A 107 1.67 -39.18 21.73
C HIS A 107 0.13 -39.21 21.80
N ARG A 108 -0.51 -38.59 20.80
CA ARG A 108 -1.95 -38.73 20.56
C ARG A 108 -2.23 -40.18 20.18
N LYS A 109 -2.46 -41.01 21.20
CA LYS A 109 -2.90 -42.39 21.08
C LYS A 109 -4.31 -42.40 20.49
N LYS A 110 -4.40 -42.57 19.16
CA LYS A 110 -5.66 -42.85 18.46
C LYS A 110 -6.01 -44.30 18.75
N ASN A 111 -6.69 -44.54 19.87
CA ASN A 111 -7.30 -45.83 20.15
C ASN A 111 -8.42 -46.05 19.12
N GLY A 112 -8.26 -47.08 18.31
CA GLY A 112 -9.36 -47.66 17.56
C GLY A 112 -10.35 -48.26 18.55
N THR A 113 -11.61 -47.86 18.41
CA THR A 113 -12.71 -48.59 19.03
C THR A 113 -13.24 -49.54 17.97
N GLU A 114 -12.81 -50.79 18.08
CA GLU A 114 -13.48 -51.93 17.51
C GLU A 114 -14.89 -52.00 18.11
N SER A 115 -15.92 -51.93 17.26
CA SER A 115 -17.29 -52.27 17.63
C SER A 115 -17.65 -53.55 16.90
N HIS A 116 -17.47 -54.68 17.58
CA HIS A 116 -18.04 -55.96 17.21
C HIS A 116 -19.14 -56.32 18.22
N SER A 117 -20.18 -56.97 17.68
CA SER A 117 -21.25 -57.71 18.37
C SER A 117 -22.54 -56.93 18.61
N GLN A 118 -23.60 -57.24 17.86
CA GLN A 118 -24.58 -58.24 18.32
C GLN A 118 -25.51 -58.71 17.18
N VAL A 119 -25.75 -60.02 17.20
CA VAL A 119 -26.55 -60.87 16.29
C VAL A 119 -27.95 -61.05 16.93
N GLN A 120 -29.09 -60.80 16.24
CA GLN A 120 -30.11 -61.75 15.70
C GLN A 120 -31.56 -61.25 16.03
N PRO A 121 -32.71 -61.83 15.56
CA PRO A 121 -33.22 -62.07 14.18
C PRO A 121 -34.71 -61.62 13.94
N ALA A 122 -35.19 -61.86 12.70
CA ALA A 122 -36.59 -62.07 12.23
C ALA A 122 -37.49 -60.81 12.07
N ALA A 123 -38.35 -60.61 11.06
CA ALA A 123 -38.91 -61.41 9.96
C ALA A 123 -39.51 -60.49 8.87
N ALA A 124 -39.64 -61.01 7.63
CA ALA A 124 -40.46 -60.56 6.47
C ALA A 124 -40.12 -59.16 5.86
N GLU A 125 -40.14 -58.90 4.55
CA GLU A 125 -40.92 -59.47 3.44
C GLU A 125 -40.24 -59.15 2.09
N SER A 126 -40.56 -59.95 1.07
CA SER A 126 -40.08 -59.98 -0.32
C SER A 126 -39.93 -58.64 -1.06
N GLN A 127 -38.89 -58.52 -1.90
CA GLN A 127 -39.05 -58.40 -3.36
C GLN A 127 -37.72 -58.50 -4.13
N SER A 128 -37.79 -59.23 -5.23
CA SER A 128 -36.75 -59.61 -6.18
C SER A 128 -36.43 -58.50 -7.19
N GLY A 129 -35.15 -58.31 -7.52
CA GLY A 129 -34.70 -57.47 -8.64
C GLY A 129 -33.18 -57.54 -8.84
N PRO A 130 -32.67 -57.66 -10.08
CA PRO A 130 -31.30 -58.09 -10.35
C PRO A 130 -30.27 -56.96 -10.23
N ALA A 131 -29.01 -57.39 -10.01
CA ALA A 131 -27.80 -56.57 -9.87
C ALA A 131 -27.68 -55.42 -10.86
N PRO A 132 -27.00 -54.32 -10.45
CA PRO A 132 -25.71 -54.08 -11.08
C PRO A 132 -24.61 -53.49 -10.16
N THR A 133 -23.39 -53.96 -10.44
CA THR A 133 -22.13 -53.20 -10.46
C THR A 133 -21.64 -52.55 -9.16
N SER A 134 -20.67 -53.23 -8.55
CA SER A 134 -19.75 -52.68 -7.55
C SER A 134 -18.98 -51.47 -8.09
N THR A 135 -19.36 -50.28 -7.62
CA THR A 135 -18.51 -49.07 -7.68
C THR A 135 -17.32 -49.23 -6.75
N PRO A 136 -16.07 -49.13 -7.22
CA PRO A 136 -14.91 -49.09 -6.34
C PRO A 136 -14.88 -47.76 -5.57
N SER A 137 -14.75 -47.89 -4.25
CA SER A 137 -14.56 -46.79 -3.31
C SER A 137 -13.29 -46.01 -3.66
N PRO A 138 -13.30 -44.66 -3.69
CA PRO A 138 -12.08 -43.88 -3.88
C PRO A 138 -11.24 -43.95 -2.60
N GLU A 139 -10.09 -44.62 -2.70
CA GLU A 139 -9.03 -44.64 -1.70
C GLU A 139 -8.60 -43.20 -1.36
N THR A 140 -9.23 -42.65 -0.32
CA THR A 140 -8.82 -41.41 0.33
C THR A 140 -7.67 -41.75 1.26
N GLY A 141 -6.45 -41.77 0.73
CA GLY A 141 -5.29 -42.23 1.50
C GLY A 141 -3.92 -41.87 0.94
N ALA A 142 -3.78 -40.79 0.17
CA ALA A 142 -2.46 -40.25 -0.15
C ALA A 142 -2.00 -39.32 0.97
N SER A 143 -1.37 -39.89 2.00
CA SER A 143 -0.57 -39.11 2.95
C SER A 143 0.56 -38.45 2.17
N VAL A 144 0.56 -37.12 2.15
CA VAL A 144 1.63 -36.34 1.51
C VAL A 144 2.94 -36.75 2.17
N PRO A 145 3.95 -37.22 1.42
CA PRO A 145 5.24 -37.58 1.98
C PRO A 145 5.86 -36.35 2.65
N ASN A 146 6.24 -36.51 3.92
CA ASN A 146 6.98 -35.52 4.70
C ASN A 146 8.25 -35.13 3.95
N MET A 147 8.18 -34.05 3.19
CA MET A 147 9.32 -33.48 2.48
C MET A 147 10.21 -32.79 3.53
N PRO A 148 11.51 -33.14 3.63
CA PRO A 148 12.41 -32.51 4.58
C PRO A 148 12.61 -31.04 4.20
N ILE A 149 12.04 -30.14 5.00
CA ILE A 149 12.20 -28.69 4.85
C ILE A 149 13.65 -28.36 5.25
N PRO A 150 14.44 -27.70 4.38
CA PRO A 150 15.80 -27.32 4.70
C PRO A 150 15.83 -26.42 5.95
N PRO A 151 16.87 -26.52 6.80
CA PRO A 151 16.95 -25.80 8.06
C PRO A 151 17.15 -24.30 7.79
N GLY A 152 16.03 -23.59 7.66
CA GLY A 152 16.02 -22.13 7.77
C GLY A 152 16.31 -21.71 9.23
N PRO A 153 16.70 -20.45 9.45
CA PRO A 153 16.78 -19.90 10.80
C PRO A 153 15.45 -20.15 11.53
N PRO A 154 15.45 -20.38 12.86
CA PRO A 154 14.24 -20.71 13.61
C PRO A 154 13.26 -19.52 13.56
N ILE A 155 12.38 -19.53 12.56
CA ILE A 155 11.27 -18.59 12.47
C ILE A 155 10.32 -18.99 13.60
N LEU A 156 10.07 -18.06 14.53
CA LEU A 156 9.10 -18.28 15.59
C LEU A 156 7.77 -18.70 14.94
N ALA A 157 7.13 -19.76 15.43
CA ALA A 157 5.86 -20.24 14.89
C ALA A 157 4.79 -19.11 14.82
N SER A 158 4.92 -18.11 15.69
CA SER A 158 4.09 -16.90 15.70
C SER A 158 4.33 -15.97 14.50
N GLU A 159 5.50 -15.96 13.89
CA GLU A 159 5.80 -15.22 12.66
C GLU A 159 5.26 -15.95 11.43
N LEU A 160 5.42 -17.27 11.35
CA LEU A 160 4.81 -18.08 10.28
C LEU A 160 3.29 -17.94 10.25
N LEU A 161 2.63 -18.03 11.42
CA LEU A 161 1.17 -17.80 11.53
C LEU A 161 0.78 -16.37 11.10
N ARG A 162 1.61 -15.37 11.37
CA ARG A 162 1.34 -13.98 10.96
C ARG A 162 1.56 -13.76 9.47
N GLU A 163 2.54 -14.41 8.87
CA GLU A 163 2.77 -14.37 7.42
C GLU A 163 1.61 -15.07 6.68
N GLN A 164 1.17 -16.24 7.19
CA GLN A 164 0.06 -17.00 6.64
C GLN A 164 -1.31 -16.32 6.81
N MET A 165 -1.52 -15.57 7.89
CA MET A 165 -2.75 -14.81 8.11
C MET A 165 -2.77 -13.44 7.41
N ARG A 166 -1.72 -13.06 6.67
CA ARG A 166 -1.73 -11.77 5.95
C ARG A 166 -2.80 -11.83 4.84
N PRO A 167 -3.76 -10.87 4.81
CA PRO A 167 -4.79 -10.89 3.77
C PRO A 167 -4.17 -10.86 2.37
N SER A 168 -4.70 -11.69 1.47
CA SER A 168 -4.28 -11.71 0.07
C SER A 168 -4.55 -10.38 -0.64
N THR A 169 -5.57 -9.63 -0.18
CA THR A 169 -5.95 -8.31 -0.71
C THR A 169 -6.17 -7.33 0.46
N PRO A 170 -5.09 -6.79 1.06
CA PRO A 170 -5.23 -5.93 2.22
C PRO A 170 -6.02 -4.67 1.86
N GLY A 171 -7.04 -4.39 2.65
CA GLY A 171 -7.82 -3.15 2.57
C GLY A 171 -8.69 -2.99 1.32
N ASP A 172 -8.97 -4.05 0.54
CA ASP A 172 -9.80 -3.91 -0.67
C ASP A 172 -11.18 -3.30 -0.37
N LYS A 173 -11.94 -3.94 0.53
CA LYS A 173 -13.27 -3.44 0.94
C LYS A 173 -13.20 -2.06 1.60
N ALA A 174 -12.22 -1.85 2.47
CA ALA A 174 -12.04 -0.58 3.18
C ALA A 174 -11.75 0.57 2.20
N LEU A 175 -10.87 0.36 1.21
CA LEU A 175 -10.60 1.36 0.17
C LEU A 175 -11.87 1.69 -0.60
N ARG A 176 -12.62 0.69 -1.07
CA ARG A 176 -13.84 0.95 -1.85
C ARG A 176 -14.87 1.77 -1.05
N VAL A 177 -15.13 1.38 0.19
CA VAL A 177 -16.09 2.09 1.04
C VAL A 177 -15.60 3.51 1.32
N THR A 178 -14.34 3.69 1.73
CA THR A 178 -13.79 5.01 2.02
C THR A 178 -13.75 5.91 0.79
N THR A 179 -13.32 5.41 -0.37
CA THR A 179 -13.29 6.19 -1.63
C THR A 179 -14.70 6.61 -2.08
N VAL A 180 -15.70 5.72 -2.00
CA VAL A 180 -17.09 6.07 -2.32
C VAL A 180 -17.65 7.09 -1.35
N VAL A 181 -17.45 6.90 -0.04
CA VAL A 181 -17.93 7.84 0.99
C VAL A 181 -17.26 9.21 0.82
N LEU A 182 -15.94 9.27 0.67
CA LEU A 182 -15.22 10.53 0.44
C LEU A 182 -15.66 11.21 -0.85
N SER A 183 -15.87 10.46 -1.93
CA SER A 183 -16.31 11.03 -3.20
C SER A 183 -17.73 11.58 -3.11
N ALA A 184 -18.64 10.89 -2.41
CA ALA A 184 -20.00 11.35 -2.19
C ALA A 184 -20.06 12.61 -1.31
N VAL A 185 -19.32 12.63 -0.20
CA VAL A 185 -19.22 13.80 0.70
C VAL A 185 -18.56 14.97 -0.03
N GLY A 186 -17.49 14.72 -0.77
CA GLY A 186 -16.82 15.73 -1.60
C GLY A 186 -17.74 16.28 -2.68
N ALA A 187 -18.52 15.43 -3.35
CA ALA A 187 -19.44 15.86 -4.41
C ALA A 187 -20.54 16.74 -3.84
N LEU A 188 -21.09 16.39 -2.68
CA LEU A 188 -22.06 17.22 -1.96
C LEU A 188 -21.45 18.58 -1.59
N ALA A 189 -20.23 18.60 -1.05
CA ALA A 189 -19.56 19.84 -0.67
C ALA A 189 -19.25 20.74 -1.90
N VAL A 190 -18.84 20.14 -3.02
CA VAL A 190 -18.62 20.81 -4.31
C VAL A 190 -19.92 21.42 -4.85
N LEU A 191 -21.04 20.69 -4.77
CA LEU A 191 -22.35 21.19 -5.21
C LEU A 191 -22.83 22.38 -4.36
N LEU A 192 -22.61 22.32 -3.04
CA LEU A 192 -23.03 23.38 -2.12
C LEU A 192 -22.19 24.65 -2.25
N THR A 193 -20.91 24.54 -2.60
CA THR A 193 -19.98 25.68 -2.64
C THR A 193 -19.75 26.25 -4.03
N GLY A 194 -19.87 25.42 -5.06
CA GLY A 194 -19.37 25.74 -6.40
C GLY A 194 -20.26 26.67 -7.24
N GLY A 195 -21.58 26.53 -7.15
CA GLY A 195 -22.50 27.17 -8.10
C GLY A 195 -22.37 26.65 -9.54
N ILE A 196 -22.86 27.44 -10.52
CA ILE A 196 -22.93 27.08 -11.95
C ILE A 196 -21.64 27.47 -12.69
N HIS A 197 -20.49 27.06 -12.18
CA HIS A 197 -19.19 27.36 -12.79
C HIS A 197 -18.63 26.12 -13.51
N PRO A 198 -18.02 26.19 -14.71
CA PRO A 198 -17.50 25.02 -15.44
C PRO A 198 -16.58 24.13 -14.59
N LEU A 199 -15.79 24.74 -13.70
CA LEU A 199 -14.88 24.03 -12.80
C LEU A 199 -15.59 23.15 -11.75
N THR A 200 -16.83 23.49 -11.39
CA THR A 200 -17.60 22.71 -10.41
C THR A 200 -18.11 21.44 -11.06
N PHE A 201 -18.52 21.52 -12.33
CA PHE A 201 -18.84 20.36 -13.15
C PHE A 201 -17.63 19.44 -13.36
N VAL A 202 -16.44 20.00 -13.64
CA VAL A 202 -15.21 19.21 -13.75
C VAL A 202 -14.88 18.51 -12.43
N SER A 203 -14.97 19.23 -11.31
CA SER A 203 -14.73 18.68 -9.97
C SER A 203 -15.72 17.56 -9.64
N LEU A 204 -17.01 17.77 -9.92
CA LEU A 204 -18.06 16.79 -9.74
C LEU A 204 -17.82 15.54 -10.61
N ALA A 205 -17.49 15.73 -11.88
CA ALA A 205 -17.20 14.64 -12.80
C ALA A 205 -16.03 13.78 -12.32
N LEU A 206 -14.95 14.40 -11.81
CA LEU A 206 -13.80 13.67 -11.26
C LEU A 206 -14.18 12.86 -10.01
N LEU A 207 -15.02 13.40 -9.12
CA LEU A 207 -15.49 12.70 -7.92
C LEU A 207 -16.43 11.54 -8.28
N ILE A 208 -17.35 11.74 -9.24
CA ILE A 208 -18.21 10.67 -9.76
C ILE A 208 -17.36 9.59 -10.44
N MET A 209 -16.37 9.97 -11.25
CA MET A 209 -15.44 9.02 -11.88
C MET A 209 -14.66 8.22 -10.82
N THR A 210 -14.22 8.87 -9.74
CA THR A 210 -13.54 8.18 -8.64
C THR A 210 -14.46 7.17 -7.94
N ALA A 211 -15.70 7.56 -7.64
CA ALA A 211 -16.70 6.70 -7.02
C ALA A 211 -17.08 5.51 -7.91
N THR A 212 -17.29 5.75 -9.20
CA THR A 212 -17.64 4.69 -10.17
C THR A 212 -16.48 3.71 -10.32
N LEU A 213 -15.24 4.19 -10.48
CA LEU A 213 -14.05 3.32 -10.51
C LEU A 213 -13.90 2.47 -9.24
N ALA A 214 -14.24 3.01 -8.07
CA ALA A 214 -14.22 2.25 -6.82
C ALA A 214 -15.26 1.10 -6.78
N LEU A 215 -16.41 1.29 -7.43
CA LEU A 215 -17.49 0.29 -7.50
C LEU A 215 -17.28 -0.74 -8.62
N THR A 216 -16.58 -0.37 -9.70
CA THR A 216 -16.36 -1.27 -10.84
C THR A 216 -15.58 -2.54 -10.45
N PRO A 217 -15.99 -3.73 -10.92
CA PRO A 217 -15.29 -4.98 -10.66
C PRO A 217 -14.03 -5.08 -11.54
N MET A 218 -12.97 -4.39 -11.12
CA MET A 218 -11.65 -4.43 -11.76
C MET A 218 -10.67 -5.30 -10.96
N SER A 219 -9.59 -5.72 -11.62
CA SER A 219 -8.44 -6.31 -10.93
C SER A 219 -7.89 -5.34 -9.87
N TYR A 220 -7.37 -5.85 -8.76
CA TYR A 220 -6.86 -5.04 -7.65
C TYR A 220 -5.85 -3.98 -8.12
N ARG A 221 -4.91 -4.39 -8.99
CA ARG A 221 -3.88 -3.50 -9.55
C ARG A 221 -4.49 -2.48 -10.51
N GLY A 222 -5.37 -2.90 -11.42
CA GLY A 222 -6.01 -2.01 -12.39
C GLY A 222 -6.80 -0.91 -11.69
N ARG A 223 -7.57 -1.27 -10.67
CA ARG A 223 -8.34 -0.31 -9.88
C ARG A 223 -7.45 0.66 -9.10
N ALA A 224 -6.41 0.16 -8.43
CA ALA A 224 -5.49 1.02 -7.68
C ALA A 224 -4.86 2.08 -8.58
N VAL A 225 -4.41 1.69 -9.78
CA VAL A 225 -3.83 2.62 -10.76
C VAL A 225 -4.87 3.61 -11.28
N ALA A 226 -6.08 3.17 -11.60
CA ALA A 226 -7.14 4.04 -12.09
C ALA A 226 -7.62 5.06 -11.04
N ILE A 227 -7.81 4.63 -9.79
CA ILE A 227 -8.18 5.53 -8.69
C ILE A 227 -7.04 6.51 -8.39
N PHE A 228 -5.79 6.04 -8.41
CA PHE A 228 -4.64 6.91 -8.22
C PHE A 228 -4.52 7.97 -9.32
N SER A 229 -4.67 7.59 -10.59
CA SER A 229 -4.57 8.54 -11.71
C SER A 229 -5.66 9.60 -11.65
N VAL A 230 -6.92 9.22 -11.39
CA VAL A 230 -8.01 10.18 -11.24
C VAL A 230 -7.80 11.08 -10.02
N GLY A 231 -7.33 10.52 -8.89
CA GLY A 231 -7.00 11.30 -7.69
C GLY A 231 -5.91 12.34 -7.95
N VAL A 232 -4.82 11.96 -8.63
CA VAL A 232 -3.73 12.87 -9.03
C VAL A 232 -4.23 13.94 -10.00
N VAL A 233 -5.09 13.60 -10.96
CA VAL A 233 -5.69 14.58 -11.88
C VAL A 233 -6.57 15.57 -11.10
N ALA A 234 -7.40 15.12 -10.18
CA ALA A 234 -8.22 15.99 -9.34
C ALA A 234 -7.38 16.94 -8.48
N THR A 235 -6.33 16.44 -7.84
CA THR A 235 -5.36 17.26 -7.11
C THR A 235 -4.65 18.24 -8.04
N GLY A 236 -4.21 17.81 -9.23
CA GLY A 236 -3.53 18.65 -10.21
C GLY A 236 -4.41 19.79 -10.72
N VAL A 237 -5.69 19.54 -11.00
CA VAL A 237 -6.65 20.58 -11.41
C VAL A 237 -6.86 21.59 -10.29
N ALA A 238 -6.99 21.15 -9.05
CA ALA A 238 -7.15 22.04 -7.89
C ALA A 238 -5.91 22.94 -7.70
N LEU A 239 -4.71 22.35 -7.77
CA LEU A 239 -3.45 23.07 -7.66
C LEU A 239 -3.23 24.05 -8.82
N TRP A 240 -3.56 23.63 -10.05
CA TRP A 240 -3.49 24.50 -11.22
C TRP A 240 -4.33 25.76 -11.02
N GLN A 241 -5.56 25.61 -10.53
CA GLN A 241 -6.41 26.77 -10.25
C GLN A 241 -5.84 27.69 -9.17
N GLN A 242 -5.26 27.11 -8.12
CA GLN A 242 -4.59 27.87 -7.08
C GLN A 242 -3.43 28.69 -7.67
N THR A 243 -2.61 28.08 -8.52
CA THR A 243 -1.48 28.77 -9.17
C THR A 243 -1.95 29.91 -10.09
N MET A 244 -3.05 29.74 -10.83
CA MET A 244 -3.61 30.80 -11.68
C MET A 244 -4.14 31.99 -10.88
N LYS A 245 -4.49 31.78 -9.60
CA LYS A 245 -4.89 32.85 -8.67
C LYS A 245 -3.72 33.43 -7.87
N GLY A 246 -2.48 33.08 -8.23
CA GLY A 246 -1.28 33.57 -7.54
C GLY A 246 -1.06 32.98 -6.14
N ILE A 247 -1.76 31.88 -5.80
CA ILE A 247 -1.55 31.19 -4.52
C ILE A 247 -0.20 30.45 -4.58
N ALA A 248 0.54 30.48 -3.48
CA ALA A 248 1.90 29.95 -3.37
C ALA A 248 2.00 28.48 -3.83
N PRO A 249 3.12 28.10 -4.50
CA PRO A 249 3.33 26.74 -5.02
C PRO A 249 3.45 25.65 -3.94
N GLU A 250 3.51 26.06 -2.67
CA GLU A 250 3.65 25.18 -1.51
C GLU A 250 2.55 24.11 -1.43
N GLY A 251 1.34 24.42 -1.89
CA GLY A 251 0.23 23.46 -1.94
C GLY A 251 0.56 22.20 -2.75
N VAL A 252 1.36 22.34 -3.81
CA VAL A 252 1.80 21.21 -4.66
C VAL A 252 2.73 20.30 -3.88
N ILE A 253 3.67 20.89 -3.15
CA ILE A 253 4.65 20.16 -2.34
C ILE A 253 3.94 19.44 -1.20
N LEU A 254 2.99 20.12 -0.51
CA LEU A 254 2.21 19.50 0.56
C LEU A 254 1.35 18.33 0.06
N ALA A 255 0.63 18.51 -1.05
CA ALA A 255 -0.23 17.47 -1.58
C ALA A 255 0.57 16.24 -2.02
N SER A 256 1.68 16.44 -2.73
CA SER A 256 2.57 15.35 -3.15
C SER A 256 3.23 14.66 -1.96
N ALA A 257 3.71 15.41 -0.97
CA ALA A 257 4.24 14.86 0.28
C ALA A 257 3.19 14.04 1.04
N THR A 258 1.94 14.51 1.10
CA THR A 258 0.84 13.83 1.76
C THR A 258 0.48 12.52 1.05
N ILE A 259 0.37 12.52 -0.27
CA ILE A 259 0.12 11.31 -1.09
C ILE A 259 1.24 10.29 -0.83
N LEU A 260 2.49 10.72 -0.93
CA LEU A 260 3.65 9.83 -0.84
C LEU A 260 3.86 9.30 0.58
N LEU A 261 3.75 10.15 1.60
CA LEU A 261 3.93 9.75 2.99
C LEU A 261 2.77 8.89 3.50
N SER A 262 1.51 9.24 3.24
CA SER A 262 0.37 8.39 3.65
C SER A 262 0.39 7.03 2.94
N GLY A 263 0.63 7.01 1.63
CA GLY A 263 0.73 5.78 0.85
C GLY A 263 1.88 4.88 1.30
N SER A 264 3.04 5.46 1.61
CA SER A 264 4.21 4.71 2.10
C SER A 264 4.02 4.19 3.53
N LEU A 265 3.37 4.95 4.43
CA LEU A 265 3.04 4.49 5.79
C LEU A 265 2.04 3.32 5.77
N LEU A 266 1.00 3.40 4.93
CA LEU A 266 0.06 2.30 4.73
C LEU A 266 0.73 1.09 4.09
N PHE A 267 1.55 1.29 3.06
CA PHE A 267 2.35 0.22 2.47
C PHE A 267 3.26 -0.44 3.50
N ARG A 268 3.79 0.32 4.46
CA ARG A 268 4.63 -0.22 5.53
C ARG A 268 3.85 -0.97 6.60
N ALA A 269 2.64 -0.53 6.95
CA ALA A 269 1.70 -1.31 7.76
C ALA A 269 1.46 -2.68 7.09
N TYR A 270 1.29 -2.62 5.77
CA TYR A 270 1.47 -3.65 4.74
C TYR A 270 2.64 -4.59 4.97
N TYR A 271 3.84 -4.11 4.69
CA TYR A 271 5.07 -4.88 4.42
C TYR A 271 6.25 -4.34 5.24
N ARG A 272 6.26 -4.66 6.53
CA ARG A 272 7.22 -4.12 7.53
C ARG A 272 8.70 -4.32 7.18
N GLY A 273 9.03 -5.49 6.62
CA GLY A 273 10.42 -5.86 6.29
C GLY A 273 10.89 -5.39 4.92
N ALA A 274 10.02 -4.82 4.09
CA ALA A 274 10.40 -4.45 2.73
C ALA A 274 11.33 -3.23 2.74
N ARG A 275 12.53 -3.36 2.14
CA ARG A 275 13.44 -2.22 1.90
C ARG A 275 12.75 -1.10 1.11
N LEU A 276 11.82 -1.45 0.23
CA LEU A 276 11.04 -0.47 -0.53
C LEU A 276 10.18 0.42 0.38
N ALA A 277 9.63 -0.11 1.47
CA ALA A 277 8.84 0.68 2.41
C ALA A 277 9.72 1.73 3.11
N ARG A 278 11.00 1.39 3.33
CA ARG A 278 12.01 2.28 3.92
C ARG A 278 12.31 3.47 3.05
N VAL A 279 12.62 3.20 1.79
CA VAL A 279 12.89 4.24 0.79
C VAL A 279 11.64 5.11 0.57
N ALA A 280 10.46 4.51 0.48
CA ALA A 280 9.23 5.26 0.26
C ALA A 280 8.88 6.20 1.44
N VAL A 281 9.00 5.74 2.70
CA VAL A 281 8.71 6.58 3.87
C VAL A 281 9.75 7.70 4.01
N THR A 282 11.04 7.41 3.80
CA THR A 282 12.10 8.44 3.86
C THR A 282 11.89 9.52 2.81
N LEU A 283 11.55 9.16 1.57
CA LEU A 283 11.15 10.14 0.54
C LEU A 283 9.93 10.97 0.97
N GLY A 284 8.96 10.37 1.65
CA GLY A 284 7.76 11.07 2.12
C GLY A 284 8.07 12.08 3.23
N VAL A 285 8.92 11.70 4.17
CA VAL A 285 9.40 12.59 5.23
C VAL A 285 10.24 13.73 4.66
N LEU A 286 11.11 13.45 3.68
CA LEU A 286 11.91 14.48 3.01
C LEU A 286 11.02 15.46 2.22
N ALA A 287 10.01 14.96 1.49
CA ALA A 287 9.07 15.81 0.78
C ALA A 287 8.26 16.71 1.74
N LEU A 288 7.84 16.16 2.88
CA LEU A 288 7.11 16.93 3.90
C LEU A 288 8.02 17.96 4.60
N GLY A 289 9.29 17.62 4.84
CA GLY A 289 10.29 18.55 5.36
C GLY A 289 10.61 19.68 4.38
N ALA A 290 10.71 19.36 3.07
CA ALA A 290 10.87 20.36 2.02
C ALA A 290 9.69 21.32 1.96
N TRP A 291 8.46 20.81 2.09
CA TRP A 291 7.28 21.67 2.23
C TRP A 291 7.36 22.56 3.48
N PHE A 292 7.66 21.99 4.64
CA PHE A 292 7.73 22.74 5.90
C PHE A 292 8.75 23.89 5.86
N PHE A 293 9.87 23.68 5.16
CA PHE A 293 10.86 24.73 4.94
C PHE A 293 10.37 25.78 3.93
N ALA A 294 9.81 25.33 2.81
CA ALA A 294 9.30 26.22 1.76
C ALA A 294 8.15 27.11 2.22
N SER A 295 7.28 26.61 3.13
CA SER A 295 6.13 27.35 3.64
C SER A 295 6.46 28.36 4.75
N GLY A 296 7.73 28.53 5.09
CA GLY A 296 8.11 29.36 6.24
C GLY A 296 7.51 28.83 7.54
N GLY A 297 7.21 27.53 7.62
CA GLY A 297 6.54 26.93 8.79
C GLY A 297 7.27 27.20 10.11
N HIS A 298 8.59 27.41 10.05
CA HIS A 298 9.42 27.81 11.18
C HIS A 298 9.17 29.26 11.64
N GLU A 299 8.91 30.18 10.72
CA GLU A 299 8.61 31.59 11.02
C GLU A 299 7.20 31.74 11.61
N SER A 300 6.26 30.91 11.16
CA SER A 300 4.86 30.91 11.64
C SER A 300 4.70 30.66 13.15
N LEU A 301 5.73 30.10 13.81
CA LEU A 301 5.73 29.84 15.24
C LEU A 301 6.01 31.06 16.10
N ILE A 302 6.55 32.12 15.50
CA ILE A 302 7.03 33.30 16.22
C ILE A 302 5.96 34.40 16.22
N MET A 303 5.06 34.40 15.22
CA MET A 303 4.01 35.42 15.06
C MET A 303 2.64 34.87 15.45
N LEU A 304 2.38 34.76 16.75
CA LEU A 304 1.03 34.48 17.25
C LEU A 304 0.30 35.78 17.57
N ASP A 305 -0.47 36.27 16.60
CA ASP A 305 -1.51 37.26 16.88
C ASP A 305 -2.70 36.62 17.61
N GLY A 306 -3.51 37.42 18.32
CA GLY A 306 -4.66 36.93 19.09
C GLY A 306 -5.84 36.39 18.25
N GLN A 307 -5.72 36.36 16.93
CA GLN A 307 -6.75 35.89 16.00
C GLN A 307 -6.51 34.43 15.60
N TRP A 308 -7.56 33.66 15.35
CA TRP A 308 -7.42 32.23 15.00
C TRP A 308 -6.74 32.00 13.65
N GLN A 309 -6.82 32.97 12.74
CA GLN A 309 -6.20 32.88 11.42
C GLN A 309 -4.67 32.84 11.48
N SER A 310 -4.03 33.39 12.52
CA SER A 310 -2.57 33.34 12.68
C SER A 310 -2.12 32.02 13.30
N TRP A 311 -2.72 31.61 14.43
CA TRP A 311 -2.24 30.43 15.17
C TRP A 311 -2.75 29.10 14.61
N ALA A 312 -3.94 29.04 14.00
CA ALA A 312 -4.48 27.74 13.56
C ALA A 312 -3.65 27.09 12.43
N PRO A 313 -3.23 27.82 11.38
CA PRO A 313 -2.30 27.28 10.40
C PRO A 313 -0.96 26.87 11.04
N ALA A 314 -0.40 27.68 11.94
CA ALA A 314 0.85 27.36 12.63
C ALA A 314 0.76 26.05 13.43
N VAL A 315 -0.36 25.81 14.12
CA VAL A 315 -0.62 24.54 14.83
C VAL A 315 -0.67 23.36 13.85
N THR A 316 -1.26 23.52 12.65
CA THR A 316 -1.22 22.45 11.65
C THR A 316 0.18 22.18 11.11
N HIS A 317 1.01 23.20 10.92
CA HIS A 317 2.42 23.05 10.52
C HIS A 317 3.21 22.25 11.58
N LEU A 318 3.03 22.58 12.86
CA LEU A 318 3.59 21.79 13.96
C LEU A 318 3.10 20.35 13.94
N GLY A 319 1.80 20.14 13.71
CA GLY A 319 1.22 18.82 13.60
C GLY A 319 1.87 18.00 12.49
N PHE A 320 2.14 18.61 11.33
CA PHE A 320 2.83 17.94 10.22
C PHE A 320 4.29 17.61 10.57
N GLY A 321 5.02 18.55 11.18
CA GLY A 321 6.38 18.31 11.66
C GLY A 321 6.44 17.17 12.68
N LEU A 322 5.52 17.17 13.65
CA LEU A 322 5.40 16.09 14.65
C LEU A 322 5.07 14.75 13.99
N LEU A 323 4.12 14.71 13.05
CA LEU A 323 3.80 13.49 12.32
C LEU A 323 4.95 13.00 11.44
N ALA A 324 5.76 13.90 10.88
CA ALA A 324 6.98 13.54 10.14
C ALA A 324 7.98 12.85 11.08
N LEU A 325 8.23 13.42 12.26
CA LEU A 325 9.10 12.85 13.29
C LEU A 325 8.57 11.51 13.81
N LEU A 326 7.27 11.41 14.09
CA LEU A 326 6.62 10.16 14.52
C LEU A 326 6.67 9.08 13.43
N SER A 327 6.57 9.47 12.16
CA SER A 327 6.74 8.57 11.01
C SER A 327 8.17 8.03 10.93
N LEU A 328 9.16 8.85 11.30
CA LEU A 328 10.56 8.46 11.41
C LEU A 328 10.82 7.59 12.66
N MET A 329 10.16 7.84 13.78
CA MET A 329 10.25 6.96 14.96
C MET A 329 9.62 5.58 14.70
N ALA A 330 8.50 5.55 13.97
CA ALA A 330 7.94 4.29 13.49
C ALA A 330 8.97 3.55 12.61
N PHE A 331 9.99 4.22 12.07
CA PHE A 331 11.06 3.68 11.22
C PHE A 331 12.17 2.94 11.97
N MET A 332 12.48 3.36 13.19
CA MET A 332 13.70 2.92 13.87
C MET A 332 13.65 1.45 14.34
N ASP A 333 12.48 0.87 14.57
CA ASP A 333 12.38 -0.50 15.05
C ASP A 333 11.49 -1.37 14.14
N SER A 334 11.95 -2.60 13.92
CA SER A 334 11.18 -3.67 13.28
C SER A 334 10.04 -4.17 14.17
N SER A 335 10.13 -3.93 15.49
CA SER A 335 9.17 -4.37 16.50
C SER A 335 7.95 -3.44 16.65
N THR A 336 8.05 -2.16 16.23
CA THR A 336 6.99 -1.16 16.41
C THR A 336 5.92 -1.27 15.32
N ARG A 337 4.94 -2.12 15.60
CA ARG A 337 3.90 -2.54 14.65
C ARG A 337 2.68 -1.62 14.60
N GLY A 338 2.44 -0.84 15.66
CA GLY A 338 1.14 -0.23 15.94
C GLY A 338 0.88 1.12 15.26
N GLY A 339 1.90 1.92 14.99
CA GLY A 339 1.68 3.34 14.67
C GLY A 339 1.37 3.65 13.21
N SER A 340 1.95 2.92 12.25
CA SER A 340 1.99 3.38 10.84
C SER A 340 0.62 3.66 10.20
N HIS A 341 -0.38 2.80 10.43
CA HIS A 341 -1.74 3.03 9.93
C HIS A 341 -2.42 4.21 10.65
N VAL A 342 -2.22 4.34 11.96
CA VAL A 342 -2.72 5.46 12.76
C VAL A 342 -2.11 6.77 12.28
N TRP A 343 -0.80 6.80 12.05
CA TRP A 343 -0.07 7.97 11.55
C TRP A 343 -0.48 8.34 10.13
N ALA A 344 -0.72 7.35 9.26
CA ALA A 344 -1.24 7.62 7.92
C ALA A 344 -2.63 8.28 7.99
N VAL A 345 -3.54 7.76 8.82
CA VAL A 345 -4.86 8.34 9.01
C VAL A 345 -4.76 9.73 9.64
N ALA A 346 -3.94 9.90 10.68
CA ALA A 346 -3.71 11.18 11.32
C ALA A 346 -3.17 12.23 10.35
N LEU A 347 -2.26 11.85 9.44
CA LEU A 347 -1.73 12.73 8.40
C LEU A 347 -2.83 13.17 7.42
N LEU A 348 -3.69 12.26 6.97
CA LEU A 348 -4.80 12.57 6.06
C LEU A 348 -5.86 13.45 6.73
N VAL A 349 -6.15 13.20 8.01
CA VAL A 349 -7.06 14.04 8.81
C VAL A 349 -6.47 15.42 9.01
N LEU A 350 -5.19 15.52 9.38
CA LEU A 350 -4.52 16.79 9.58
C LEU A 350 -4.46 17.60 8.28
N TYR A 351 -4.20 16.95 7.14
CA TYR A 351 -4.29 17.56 5.82
C TYR A 351 -5.69 18.09 5.52
N SER A 352 -6.73 17.31 5.81
CA SER A 352 -8.11 17.75 5.64
C SER A 352 -8.42 18.98 6.51
N LEU A 353 -7.95 18.97 7.76
CA LEU A 353 -8.11 20.10 8.69
C LEU A 353 -7.36 21.34 8.19
N HIS A 354 -6.13 21.17 7.72
CA HIS A 354 -5.32 22.26 7.19
C HIS A 354 -5.99 22.92 5.98
N ILE A 355 -6.45 22.13 5.00
CA ILE A 355 -7.20 22.66 3.86
C ILE A 355 -8.51 23.32 4.31
N GLY A 356 -9.22 22.72 5.27
CA GLY A 356 -10.43 23.30 5.85
C GLY A 356 -10.19 24.66 6.50
N LEU A 357 -9.08 24.83 7.22
CA LEU A 357 -8.68 26.10 7.82
C LEU A 357 -8.32 27.15 6.77
N LEU A 358 -7.64 26.76 5.69
CA LEU A 358 -7.36 27.68 4.57
C LEU A 358 -8.65 28.17 3.90
N VAL A 359 -9.61 27.26 3.66
CA VAL A 359 -10.93 27.63 3.11
C VAL A 359 -11.69 28.53 4.09
N ALA A 360 -11.71 28.19 5.38
CA ALA A 360 -12.39 28.97 6.41
C ALA A 360 -11.78 30.38 6.55
N GLY A 361 -10.46 30.52 6.45
CA GLY A 361 -9.78 31.81 6.53
C GLY A 361 -10.14 32.74 5.38
N GLY A 362 -10.34 32.21 4.17
CA GLY A 362 -10.80 33.00 3.04
C GLY A 362 -12.29 33.32 3.04
N LEU A 363 -13.11 32.50 3.71
CA LEU A 363 -14.54 32.74 3.91
C LEU A 363 -14.81 33.76 5.04
N TRP A 364 -13.97 33.74 6.09
CA TRP A 364 -14.14 34.58 7.27
C TRP A 364 -12.87 35.40 7.57
N PRO A 365 -12.58 36.43 6.75
CA PRO A 365 -11.41 37.29 6.94
C PRO A 365 -11.54 38.08 8.25
N ALA A 366 -10.43 38.21 8.98
CA ALA A 366 -10.42 38.92 10.26
C ALA A 366 -10.68 40.43 10.12
N ASP A 367 -10.30 41.02 8.99
CA ASP A 367 -10.40 42.46 8.74
C ASP A 367 -11.81 42.92 8.32
N HIS A 368 -12.83 42.08 8.52
CA HIS A 368 -14.23 42.36 8.15
C HIS A 368 -14.42 42.68 6.64
N GLY A 369 -13.42 42.35 5.83
CA GLY A 369 -13.47 42.51 4.38
C GLY A 369 -14.45 41.53 3.72
N PRO A 370 -14.79 41.74 2.43
CA PRO A 370 -15.55 40.76 1.67
C PRO A 370 -14.78 39.44 1.58
N ALA A 371 -15.52 38.33 1.50
CA ALA A 371 -14.92 37.01 1.28
C ALA A 371 -14.02 37.03 0.04
N SER A 372 -12.76 36.60 0.20
CA SER A 372 -11.74 36.71 -0.84
C SER A 372 -11.74 35.53 -1.82
N ILE A 373 -12.45 34.45 -1.48
CA ILE A 373 -12.47 33.21 -2.26
C ILE A 373 -13.81 33.00 -2.93
N GLU A 374 -13.76 32.89 -4.25
CA GLU A 374 -14.90 32.52 -5.08
C GLU A 374 -15.33 31.07 -4.84
N GLY A 375 -16.64 30.80 -4.82
CA GLY A 375 -17.18 29.45 -4.57
C GLY A 375 -16.64 28.36 -5.49
N SER A 376 -16.38 28.70 -6.76
CA SER A 376 -15.77 27.79 -7.75
C SER A 376 -14.37 27.30 -7.34
N THR A 377 -13.60 28.14 -6.64
CA THR A 377 -12.28 27.80 -6.12
C THR A 377 -12.37 26.92 -4.90
N ILE A 378 -13.34 27.19 -4.01
CA ILE A 378 -13.61 26.33 -2.85
C ILE A 378 -13.96 24.91 -3.32
N ALA A 379 -14.83 24.79 -4.32
CA ALA A 379 -15.19 23.52 -4.92
C ALA A 379 -13.95 22.76 -5.45
N ALA A 380 -13.07 23.44 -6.19
CA ALA A 380 -11.86 22.80 -6.69
C ALA A 380 -10.88 22.40 -5.57
N ILE A 381 -10.71 23.23 -4.54
CA ILE A 381 -9.89 22.91 -3.37
C ILE A 381 -10.40 21.66 -2.66
N LEU A 382 -11.72 21.56 -2.45
CA LEU A 382 -12.34 20.41 -1.80
C LEU A 382 -12.20 19.13 -2.65
N ALA A 383 -12.39 19.24 -3.96
CA ALA A 383 -12.17 18.11 -4.88
C ALA A 383 -10.69 17.68 -4.90
N GLY A 384 -9.76 18.64 -4.89
CA GLY A 384 -8.33 18.39 -4.78
C GLY A 384 -7.96 17.71 -3.47
N MET A 385 -8.54 18.14 -2.34
CA MET A 385 -8.34 17.51 -1.03
C MET A 385 -8.76 16.04 -1.05
N VAL A 386 -9.96 15.74 -1.56
CA VAL A 386 -10.44 14.36 -1.71
C VAL A 386 -9.54 13.57 -2.66
N GLY A 387 -9.14 14.17 -3.79
CA GLY A 387 -8.20 13.58 -4.74
C GLY A 387 -6.87 13.18 -4.08
N THR A 388 -6.30 14.04 -3.24
CA THR A 388 -5.04 13.81 -2.52
C THR A 388 -5.18 12.64 -1.55
N ILE A 389 -6.28 12.60 -0.78
CA ILE A 389 -6.53 11.51 0.17
C ILE A 389 -6.68 10.18 -0.56
N VAL A 390 -7.51 10.16 -1.60
CA VAL A 390 -7.78 8.96 -2.39
C VAL A 390 -6.52 8.47 -3.11
N ALA A 391 -5.72 9.38 -3.67
CA ALA A 391 -4.43 9.05 -4.28
C ALA A 391 -3.45 8.46 -3.25
N GLY A 392 -3.37 9.00 -2.04
CA GLY A 392 -2.54 8.44 -0.96
C GLY A 392 -2.94 6.99 -0.61
N LEU A 393 -4.24 6.73 -0.45
CA LEU A 393 -4.75 5.39 -0.18
C LEU A 393 -4.51 4.42 -1.35
N ALA A 394 -4.69 4.88 -2.59
CA ALA A 394 -4.47 4.07 -3.79
C ALA A 394 -2.98 3.78 -4.04
N LEU A 395 -2.09 4.73 -3.73
CA LEU A 395 -0.64 4.56 -3.83
C LEU A 395 -0.17 3.39 -2.97
N ALA A 396 -0.72 3.21 -1.77
CA ALA A 396 -0.40 2.07 -0.93
C ALA A 396 -0.65 0.73 -1.67
N GLN A 397 -1.78 0.61 -2.38
CA GLN A 397 -2.11 -0.59 -3.15
C GLN A 397 -1.17 -0.80 -4.36
N ILE A 398 -0.76 0.29 -5.02
CA ILE A 398 0.22 0.24 -6.12
C ILE A 398 1.56 -0.28 -5.59
N LEU A 399 2.04 0.21 -4.44
CA LEU A 399 3.27 -0.25 -3.82
C LEU A 399 3.19 -1.73 -3.42
N VAL A 400 2.04 -2.18 -2.90
CA VAL A 400 1.77 -3.61 -2.63
C VAL A 400 1.88 -4.45 -3.90
N ALA A 401 1.23 -4.02 -4.99
CA ALA A 401 1.25 -4.74 -6.26
C ALA A 401 2.67 -4.79 -6.86
N ALA A 402 3.40 -3.67 -6.82
CA ALA A 402 4.78 -3.58 -7.31
C ALA A 402 5.72 -4.48 -6.52
N HIS A 403 5.61 -4.50 -5.19
CA HIS A 403 6.44 -5.35 -4.34
C HIS A 403 6.24 -6.84 -4.65
N ARG A 404 4.99 -7.29 -4.79
CA ARG A 404 4.68 -8.69 -5.15
C ARG A 404 5.22 -9.07 -6.53
N ALA A 405 5.08 -8.19 -7.51
CA ALA A 405 5.61 -8.43 -8.84
C ALA A 405 7.15 -8.54 -8.83
N GLY A 406 7.82 -7.75 -7.99
CA GLY A 406 9.27 -7.85 -7.77
C GLY A 406 9.69 -9.16 -7.11
N SER A 407 9.01 -9.57 -6.03
CA SER A 407 9.31 -10.81 -5.32
C SER A 407 9.12 -12.07 -6.19
N ALA A 408 8.10 -12.10 -7.04
CA ALA A 408 7.86 -13.24 -7.93
C ALA A 408 9.01 -13.45 -8.93
N ARG A 409 9.66 -12.38 -9.39
CA ARG A 409 10.78 -12.45 -10.35
C ARG A 409 12.09 -12.94 -9.74
N VAL A 410 12.23 -12.90 -8.41
CA VAL A 410 13.44 -13.38 -7.73
C VAL A 410 13.38 -14.89 -7.48
N HIS A 411 12.18 -15.47 -7.51
CA HIS A 411 11.94 -16.90 -7.28
C HIS A 411 11.67 -17.70 -8.55
N ALA A 412 11.50 -17.03 -9.69
CA ALA A 412 11.46 -17.64 -11.02
C ALA A 412 12.87 -17.62 -11.61
#